data_AF-A0A1X1AR97-F1
#
_entry.id   AF-A0A1X1AR97-F1
#
_cell.length_a   1.000
_cell.length_b   1.000
_cell.length_c   1.000
_cell.angle_alpha   90.00
_cell.angle_beta   90.00
_cell.angle_gamma   90.00
#
_symmetry.space_group_name_H-M   'P 1'
#
loop_
_entity.id
_entity.type
_entity.pdbx_description
1 polymer ?
#
loop_
_entity_poly.entity_id
_entity_poly.type
_entity_poly.pdbx_seq_one_letter_code
_entity_poly.pdbx_strand_id
1 'polypeptide(L)'
;MDRGNCELALSERTDDSCGVPGDRAATPSLVTSATGGEQPQALVNRAALSIAAGDHDIVLITGGETFRSMRSAGSTGVGLPWTEQSDSVPAAETEPDPHADASHPCELAVGAVLPTDYYPLFENALRGASGRTIAEHQSTLGALWHNFSSVAQSNPHAWNPIDASAHQIATVGVDNRMISFPYTKLLNSNIWVDMAAAIVLCSVDKARSLGIPADRWVFPIARRRATTIGSSPSATNSIGRTRSN
;
A
#
# COMPACT_ATOMS: atom_id res chain seq x y z
N MET A 1 4.60 17.53 -1.48
CA MET A 1 4.48 16.95 -0.13
C MET A 1 4.12 15.52 -0.34
N ASP A 2 5.16 14.68 -0.33
CA ASP A 2 5.08 13.29 -0.74
C ASP A 2 4.31 12.49 0.31
N ARG A 3 3.25 11.82 -0.13
CA ARG A 3 2.33 11.09 0.74
C ARG A 3 2.77 9.63 0.79
N GLY A 4 3.22 9.14 1.94
CA GLY A 4 3.30 7.69 2.22
C GLY A 4 3.90 6.80 1.13
N ASN A 5 4.97 7.23 0.45
CA ASN A 5 5.59 6.42 -0.59
C ASN A 5 6.44 5.31 0.03
N CYS A 6 6.43 4.14 -0.61
CA CYS A 6 7.39 3.09 -0.31
C CYS A 6 8.66 3.34 -1.12
N GLU A 7 9.79 3.34 -0.44
CA GLU A 7 11.12 3.48 -1.02
C GLU A 7 11.76 2.10 -1.15
N LEU A 8 12.27 1.81 -2.34
CA LEU A 8 13.06 0.63 -2.66
C LEU A 8 14.51 1.09 -2.88
N ALA A 9 15.41 0.69 -1.99
CA ALA A 9 16.84 0.83 -2.19
C ALA A 9 17.42 -0.51 -2.66
N LEU A 10 18.00 -0.50 -3.85
CA LEU A 10 18.60 -1.64 -4.52
C LEU A 10 20.14 -1.49 -4.45
N SER A 11 20.86 -2.50 -3.96
CA SER A 11 22.33 -2.51 -4.03
C SER A 11 22.78 -3.34 -5.23
N GLU A 12 23.51 -2.72 -6.16
CA GLU A 12 24.15 -3.44 -7.26
C GLU A 12 25.24 -4.40 -6.76
N ARG A 13 25.56 -5.39 -7.60
CA ARG A 13 26.56 -6.42 -7.35
C ARG A 13 27.95 -5.82 -7.09
N THR A 14 28.57 -6.22 -5.98
CA THR A 14 30.01 -6.02 -5.75
C THR A 14 30.75 -7.19 -6.42
N ASP A 15 31.37 -6.96 -7.57
CA ASP A 15 32.21 -7.97 -8.22
C ASP A 15 33.47 -8.23 -7.37
N ASP A 16 33.48 -9.34 -6.64
CA ASP A 16 34.70 -9.90 -6.02
C ASP A 16 35.47 -10.79 -7.03
N SER A 17 35.68 -10.30 -8.25
CA SER A 17 36.60 -10.96 -9.19
C SER A 17 38.00 -10.35 -9.04
N CYS A 18 38.81 -10.95 -8.17
CA CYS A 18 40.28 -10.84 -8.09
C CYS A 18 40.90 -9.47 -8.42
N GLY A 19 41.01 -8.58 -7.43
CA GLY A 19 41.92 -7.43 -7.50
C GLY A 19 41.69 -6.35 -6.45
N VAL A 20 42.50 -6.38 -5.38
CA VAL A 20 42.82 -5.30 -4.40
C VAL A 20 41.64 -4.53 -3.74
N PRO A 21 41.57 -4.42 -2.39
CA PRO A 21 40.50 -3.69 -1.72
C PRO A 21 40.55 -2.19 -2.01
N GLY A 22 39.70 -1.74 -2.93
CA GLY A 22 39.29 -0.35 -3.08
C GLY A 22 37.86 -0.24 -2.58
N ASP A 23 37.70 0.38 -1.41
CA ASP A 23 36.45 0.54 -0.66
C ASP A 23 35.47 1.49 -1.39
N ARG A 24 34.97 1.07 -2.54
CA ARG A 24 33.82 1.70 -3.20
C ARG A 24 32.62 0.80 -2.96
N ALA A 25 31.92 1.04 -1.85
CA ALA A 25 30.55 0.58 -1.72
C ALA A 25 29.80 0.97 -3.01
N ALA A 26 29.22 -0.01 -3.71
CA ALA A 26 28.38 0.27 -4.86
C ALA A 26 27.29 1.26 -4.42
N THR A 27 27.15 2.38 -5.13
CA THR A 27 26.07 3.33 -4.84
C THR A 27 24.75 2.60 -5.08
N PRO A 28 23.84 2.56 -4.09
CA PRO A 28 22.57 1.89 -4.30
C PRO A 28 21.78 2.63 -5.39
N SER A 29 21.12 1.89 -6.27
CA SER A 29 20.07 2.46 -7.12
C SER A 29 18.82 2.64 -6.26
N LEU A 30 18.22 3.82 -6.35
CA LEU A 30 17.07 4.21 -5.52
C LEU A 30 15.82 4.29 -6.41
N VAL A 31 14.74 3.68 -5.96
CA VAL A 31 13.45 3.69 -6.64
C VAL A 31 12.35 4.08 -5.65
N THR A 32 11.47 5.00 -6.03
CA THR A 32 10.23 5.29 -5.30
C THR A 32 9.06 4.63 -6.02
N SER A 33 8.17 3.98 -5.27
CA SER A 33 6.97 3.37 -5.87
C SER A 33 5.97 4.42 -6.34
N ALA A 34 5.07 4.00 -7.22
CA ALA A 34 3.81 4.70 -7.43
C ALA A 34 2.95 4.70 -6.15
N THR A 35 1.84 5.45 -6.17
CA THR A 35 0.86 5.42 -5.07
C THR A 35 0.03 4.15 -5.16
N GLY A 36 -0.12 3.42 -4.06
CA GLY A 36 -1.02 2.26 -4.00
C GLY A 36 -0.76 1.34 -2.82
N GLY A 37 -1.82 0.80 -2.22
CA GLY A 37 -1.70 -0.13 -1.08
C GLY A 37 -1.08 -1.48 -1.45
N GLU A 38 -1.06 -1.83 -2.74
CA GLU A 38 -0.46 -3.04 -3.28
C GLU A 38 1.05 -2.94 -3.53
N GLN A 39 1.60 -1.71 -3.50
CA GLN A 39 2.97 -1.42 -3.89
C GLN A 39 4.02 -2.14 -3.05
N PRO A 40 3.91 -2.26 -1.71
CA PRO A 40 4.87 -3.04 -0.92
C PRO A 40 5.06 -4.47 -1.43
N GLN A 41 3.96 -5.15 -1.79
CA GLN A 41 4.02 -6.51 -2.32
C GLN A 41 4.53 -6.56 -3.77
N ALA A 42 4.22 -5.55 -4.59
CA ALA A 42 4.77 -5.42 -5.93
C ALA A 42 6.30 -5.26 -5.90
N LEU A 43 6.82 -4.44 -4.97
CA LEU A 43 8.25 -4.25 -4.74
C LEU A 43 8.92 -5.54 -4.25
N VAL A 44 8.31 -6.29 -3.34
CA VAL A 44 8.81 -7.62 -2.92
C VAL A 44 8.95 -8.55 -4.12
N ASN A 45 7.95 -8.57 -5.00
CA ASN A 45 7.97 -9.42 -6.21
C ASN A 45 9.09 -9.00 -7.18
N ARG A 46 9.28 -7.70 -7.37
CA ARG A 46 10.34 -7.14 -8.22
C ARG A 46 11.72 -7.44 -7.64
N ALA A 47 11.92 -7.22 -6.34
CA ALA A 47 13.15 -7.50 -5.63
C ALA A 47 13.53 -9.00 -5.74
N ALA A 48 12.58 -9.89 -5.46
CA ALA A 48 12.80 -11.33 -5.57
C ALA A 48 13.19 -11.77 -6.99
N LEU A 49 12.56 -11.18 -8.02
CA LEU A 49 12.89 -11.43 -9.42
C LEU A 49 14.30 -10.96 -9.78
N SER A 50 14.67 -9.76 -9.36
CA SER A 50 15.95 -9.16 -9.67
C SER A 50 17.10 -9.89 -8.98
N ILE A 51 16.90 -10.34 -7.74
CA ILE A 51 17.85 -11.21 -7.03
C ILE A 51 17.97 -12.57 -7.72
N ALA A 52 16.86 -13.17 -8.13
CA ALA A 52 16.87 -14.46 -8.82
C ALA A 52 17.55 -14.39 -10.20
N ALA A 53 17.47 -13.24 -10.88
CA ALA A 53 18.17 -12.97 -12.14
C ALA A 53 19.68 -12.70 -11.95
N GLY A 54 20.11 -12.41 -10.72
CA GLY A 54 21.50 -12.06 -10.41
C GLY A 54 21.83 -10.58 -10.63
N ASP A 55 20.84 -9.73 -10.84
CA ASP A 55 21.03 -8.28 -11.01
C ASP A 55 21.38 -7.60 -9.68
N HIS A 56 20.85 -8.12 -8.57
CA HIS A 56 21.06 -7.59 -7.22
C HIS A 56 21.32 -8.71 -6.21
N ASP A 57 22.21 -8.46 -5.26
CA ASP A 57 22.44 -9.41 -4.17
C ASP A 57 21.59 -9.13 -2.93
N ILE A 58 21.26 -7.86 -2.70
CA ILE A 58 20.53 -7.38 -1.53
C ILE A 58 19.68 -6.16 -1.89
N VAL A 59 18.49 -6.12 -1.32
CA VAL A 59 17.46 -5.12 -1.56
C VAL A 59 16.79 -4.75 -0.25
N LEU A 60 16.67 -3.46 0.02
CA LEU A 60 15.91 -2.90 1.14
C LEU A 60 14.63 -2.27 0.58
N ILE A 61 13.49 -2.75 1.05
CA ILE A 61 12.20 -2.09 0.87
C ILE A 61 11.86 -1.42 2.18
N THR A 62 11.53 -0.14 2.16
CA THR A 62 11.11 0.62 3.33
C THR A 62 9.94 1.52 2.98
N GLY A 63 9.19 1.96 3.98
CA GLY A 63 8.10 2.91 3.79
C GLY A 63 7.65 3.44 5.13
N GLY A 64 7.13 4.66 5.13
CA GLY A 64 6.67 5.32 6.34
C GLY A 64 5.57 6.32 6.05
N GLU A 65 4.67 6.46 7.02
CA GLU A 65 3.63 7.48 7.04
C GLU A 65 3.80 8.32 8.30
N THR A 66 3.64 9.64 8.17
CA THR A 66 3.78 10.60 9.30
C THR A 66 2.57 11.54 9.36
N PHE A 67 1.42 11.08 8.86
CA PHE A 67 0.25 11.91 8.65
C PHE A 67 -0.30 12.52 9.94
N ARG A 68 -0.22 11.80 11.06
CA ARG A 68 -0.67 12.33 12.35
C ARG A 68 0.23 13.49 12.79
N SER A 69 1.55 13.30 12.76
CA SER A 69 2.52 14.32 13.11
C SER A 69 2.39 15.56 12.21
N MET A 70 2.33 15.37 10.89
CA MET A 70 2.13 16.45 9.92
C MET A 70 0.85 17.24 10.18
N ARG A 71 -0.27 16.55 10.41
CA ARG A 71 -1.56 17.19 10.67
C ARG A 71 -1.56 17.97 11.99
N SER A 72 -0.96 17.40 13.04
CA SER A 72 -0.82 18.07 14.34
C SER A 72 0.00 19.35 14.21
N ALA A 73 1.17 19.27 13.60
CA ALA A 73 2.08 20.38 13.36
C ALA A 73 1.41 21.51 12.55
N GLY A 74 0.71 21.16 11.48
CA GLY A 74 -0.06 22.13 10.67
C GLY A 74 -1.15 22.84 11.47
N SER A 75 -1.82 22.14 12.39
CA SER A 75 -2.86 22.74 13.25
C SER A 75 -2.33 23.66 14.34
N THR A 76 -1.08 23.45 14.79
CA THR A 76 -0.44 24.24 15.85
C THR A 76 0.58 25.26 15.31
N GLY A 77 0.82 25.29 14.00
CA GLY A 77 1.82 26.15 13.36
C GLY A 77 3.26 25.82 13.74
N VAL A 78 3.53 24.61 14.24
CA VAL A 78 4.86 24.19 14.68
C VAL A 78 5.59 23.54 13.50
N GLY A 79 6.83 23.96 13.24
CA GLY A 79 7.71 23.27 12.30
C GLY A 79 8.21 21.95 12.89
N LEU A 80 8.19 20.89 12.09
CA LEU A 80 8.75 19.60 12.48
C LEU A 80 10.24 19.54 12.11
N PRO A 81 11.13 19.04 12.99
CA PRO A 81 12.56 18.96 12.73
C PRO A 81 12.89 17.78 11.80
N TRP A 82 12.41 17.84 10.56
CA TRP A 82 12.64 16.78 9.58
C TRP A 82 14.11 16.67 9.22
N THR A 83 14.58 15.45 9.03
CA THR A 83 15.89 15.21 8.44
C THR A 83 15.86 15.65 6.98
N GLU A 84 16.77 16.54 6.62
CA GLU A 84 16.94 16.97 5.23
C GLU A 84 17.92 16.04 4.51
N GLN A 85 17.50 15.51 3.37
CA GLN A 85 18.39 14.76 2.51
C GLN A 85 19.38 15.71 1.84
N SER A 86 20.66 15.36 1.82
CA SER A 86 21.68 16.14 1.12
C SER A 86 21.41 16.13 -0.38
N ASP A 87 21.61 17.28 -1.03
CA ASP A 87 21.59 17.42 -2.50
C ASP A 87 22.63 16.52 -3.22
N SER A 88 23.58 15.96 -2.49
CA SER A 88 24.55 14.98 -3.01
C SER A 88 23.96 13.58 -3.22
N VAL A 89 22.79 13.28 -2.65
CA VAL A 89 22.09 12.00 -2.85
C VAL A 89 21.33 12.07 -4.17
N PRO A 90 21.60 11.18 -5.15
CA PRO A 90 20.87 11.15 -6.40
C PRO A 90 19.36 11.00 -6.17
N ALA A 91 18.56 11.68 -6.99
CA ALA A 91 17.12 11.49 -6.97
C ALA A 91 16.77 10.03 -7.28
N ALA A 92 15.84 9.47 -6.53
CA ALA A 92 15.31 8.14 -6.82
C ALA A 92 14.52 8.17 -8.13
N GLU A 93 14.61 7.08 -8.90
CA GLU A 93 13.71 6.87 -10.03
C GLU A 93 12.30 6.60 -9.50
N THR A 94 11.32 7.41 -9.90
CA THR A 94 9.92 7.17 -9.53
C THR A 94 9.27 6.24 -10.53
N GLU A 95 8.70 5.12 -10.05
CA GLU A 95 7.89 4.25 -10.90
C GLU A 95 6.73 5.05 -11.49
N PRO A 96 6.47 4.93 -12.80
CA PRO A 96 5.29 5.56 -13.41
C PRO A 96 4.04 5.14 -12.65
N ASP A 97 3.23 6.11 -12.22
CA ASP A 97 1.98 5.81 -11.54
C ASP A 97 0.89 5.48 -12.57
N PRO A 98 0.50 4.20 -12.74
CA PRO A 98 -0.53 3.82 -13.69
C PRO A 98 -1.93 4.32 -13.27
N HIS A 99 -2.03 4.89 -12.06
CA HIS A 99 -3.23 5.40 -11.43
C HIS A 99 -3.17 6.93 -11.24
N ALA A 100 -2.22 7.64 -11.85
CA ALA A 100 -2.15 9.10 -11.79
C ALA A 100 -3.48 9.78 -12.19
N ASP A 101 -4.21 9.16 -13.12
CA ASP A 101 -5.58 9.52 -13.55
C ASP A 101 -6.62 8.49 -13.07
N ALA A 102 -6.56 8.05 -11.82
CA ALA A 102 -7.39 6.95 -11.29
C ALA A 102 -8.91 7.19 -11.39
N SER A 103 -9.34 8.45 -11.39
CA SER A 103 -10.77 8.80 -11.41
C SER A 103 -11.26 9.05 -12.83
N HIS A 104 -12.27 8.30 -13.23
CA HIS A 104 -12.96 8.48 -14.50
C HIS A 104 -13.67 9.85 -14.52
N PRO A 105 -13.76 10.55 -15.67
CA PRO A 105 -14.42 11.86 -15.74
C PRO A 105 -15.85 11.89 -15.19
N CYS A 106 -16.60 10.79 -15.33
CA CYS A 106 -17.95 10.67 -14.74
C CYS A 106 -17.93 10.65 -13.21
N GLU A 107 -16.91 10.07 -12.59
CA GLU A 107 -16.74 10.02 -11.13
C GLU A 107 -16.38 11.41 -10.59
N LEU A 108 -15.47 12.10 -11.27
CA LEU A 108 -15.12 13.49 -10.99
C LEU A 108 -16.34 14.43 -11.14
N ALA A 109 -17.16 14.23 -12.16
CA ALA A 109 -18.36 15.04 -12.41
C ALA A 109 -19.40 14.94 -11.28
N VAL A 110 -19.43 13.84 -10.54
CA VAL A 110 -20.30 13.65 -9.38
C VAL A 110 -19.59 13.86 -8.04
N GLY A 111 -18.32 14.28 -8.08
CA GLY A 111 -17.51 14.56 -6.89
C GLY A 111 -17.03 13.31 -6.12
N ALA A 112 -17.09 12.12 -6.72
CA ALA A 112 -16.52 10.92 -6.12
C ALA A 112 -15.00 10.98 -6.29
N VAL A 113 -14.26 11.15 -5.19
CA VAL A 113 -12.80 11.35 -5.23
C VAL A 113 -12.06 10.63 -4.11
N LEU A 114 -12.73 10.38 -2.98
CA LEU A 114 -12.16 9.68 -1.85
C LEU A 114 -12.59 8.21 -1.84
N PRO A 115 -11.79 7.31 -1.25
CA PRO A 115 -12.20 5.93 -0.99
C PRO A 115 -13.58 5.81 -0.31
N THR A 116 -13.94 6.76 0.55
CA THR A 116 -15.25 6.83 1.22
C THR A 116 -16.42 7.10 0.30
N ASP A 117 -16.18 7.48 -0.96
CA ASP A 117 -17.21 7.70 -1.98
C ASP A 117 -17.42 6.42 -2.81
N TYR A 118 -16.34 5.66 -3.08
CA TYR A 118 -16.36 4.48 -3.95
C TYR A 118 -16.67 3.16 -3.24
N TYR A 119 -15.93 2.84 -2.17
CA TYR A 119 -16.06 1.54 -1.51
C TYR A 119 -17.46 1.25 -0.97
N PRO A 120 -18.23 2.23 -0.44
CA PRO A 120 -19.60 1.97 -0.02
C PRO A 120 -20.52 1.55 -1.18
N LEU A 121 -20.25 1.97 -2.42
CA LEU A 121 -20.99 1.51 -3.60
C LEU A 121 -20.71 0.03 -3.86
N PHE A 122 -19.44 -0.39 -3.80
CA PHE A 122 -19.05 -1.79 -3.94
C PHE A 122 -19.64 -2.65 -2.82
N GLU A 123 -19.61 -2.17 -1.58
CA GLU A 123 -20.20 -2.88 -0.44
C GLU A 123 -21.71 -3.07 -0.60
N ASN A 124 -22.43 -2.04 -1.07
CA ASN A 124 -23.86 -2.18 -1.35
C ASN A 124 -24.15 -3.14 -2.51
N ALA A 125 -23.29 -3.18 -3.53
CA ALA A 125 -23.38 -4.18 -4.59
C ALA A 125 -23.14 -5.60 -4.05
N LEU A 126 -22.15 -5.80 -3.18
CA LEU A 126 -21.88 -7.07 -2.50
C LEU A 126 -23.06 -7.50 -1.62
N ARG A 127 -23.69 -6.56 -0.89
CA ARG A 127 -24.92 -6.80 -0.14
C ARG A 127 -26.05 -7.29 -1.05
N GLY A 128 -26.29 -6.58 -2.16
CA GLY A 128 -27.31 -6.95 -3.14
C GLY A 128 -27.06 -8.33 -3.74
N ALA A 129 -25.83 -8.60 -4.18
CA ALA A 129 -25.43 -9.89 -4.74
C ALA A 129 -25.52 -11.05 -3.73
N SER A 130 -25.31 -10.77 -2.45
CA SER A 130 -25.44 -11.77 -1.37
C SER A 130 -26.88 -11.94 -0.84
N GLY A 131 -27.85 -11.18 -1.35
CA GLY A 131 -29.26 -11.26 -0.94
C GLY A 131 -29.52 -10.85 0.51
N ARG A 132 -28.56 -10.17 1.16
CA ARG A 132 -28.66 -9.80 2.58
C ARG A 132 -29.54 -8.56 2.77
N THR A 133 -30.36 -8.59 3.81
CA THR A 133 -30.99 -7.39 4.37
C THR A 133 -29.91 -6.42 4.88
N ILE A 134 -30.30 -5.16 5.12
CA ILE A 134 -29.38 -4.16 5.68
C ILE A 134 -28.86 -4.62 7.06
N ALA A 135 -29.75 -5.12 7.92
CA ALA A 135 -29.38 -5.54 9.27
C ALA A 135 -28.42 -6.74 9.27
N GLU A 136 -28.69 -7.75 8.44
CA GLU A 136 -27.80 -8.92 8.30
C GLU A 136 -26.42 -8.51 7.77
N HIS A 137 -26.38 -7.59 6.81
CA HIS A 137 -25.14 -7.12 6.23
C HIS A 137 -24.33 -6.29 7.23
N GLN A 138 -24.96 -5.40 8.00
CA GLN A 138 -24.30 -4.66 9.08
C GLN A 138 -23.75 -5.60 10.17
N SER A 139 -24.50 -6.63 10.55
CA SER A 139 -24.02 -7.67 11.47
C SER A 139 -22.80 -8.41 10.91
N THR A 140 -22.83 -8.74 9.61
CA THR A 140 -21.71 -9.39 8.90
C THR A 140 -20.44 -8.52 8.92
N LEU A 141 -20.58 -7.22 8.60
CA LEU A 141 -19.47 -6.26 8.63
C LEU A 141 -18.91 -6.09 10.04
N GLY A 142 -19.77 -5.93 11.04
CA GLY A 142 -19.38 -5.81 12.44
C GLY A 142 -18.60 -7.02 12.93
N ALA A 143 -19.06 -8.24 12.62
CA ALA A 143 -18.37 -9.46 13.00
C ALA A 143 -17.00 -9.60 12.34
N LEU A 144 -16.90 -9.29 11.04
CA LEU A 144 -15.64 -9.36 10.31
C LEU A 144 -14.62 -8.35 10.86
N TRP A 145 -15.03 -7.11 11.13
CA TRP A 145 -14.13 -6.08 11.65
C TRP A 145 -13.75 -6.32 13.11
N HIS A 146 -14.67 -6.89 13.91
CA HIS A 146 -14.34 -7.33 15.27
C HIS A 146 -13.19 -8.34 15.26
N ASN A 147 -13.21 -9.32 14.35
CA ASN A 147 -12.12 -10.30 14.24
C ASN A 147 -10.75 -9.64 13.93
N PHE A 148 -10.73 -8.65 13.03
CA PHE A 148 -9.50 -7.88 12.78
C PHE A 148 -9.05 -7.07 14.01
N SER A 149 -9.99 -6.41 14.69
CA SER A 149 -9.74 -5.66 15.92
C SER A 149 -9.18 -6.56 17.02
N SER A 150 -9.74 -7.75 17.24
CA SER A 150 -9.25 -8.71 18.24
C SER A 150 -7.79 -9.12 18.02
N VAL A 151 -7.38 -9.32 16.76
CA VAL A 151 -5.96 -9.57 16.44
C VAL A 151 -5.11 -8.35 16.77
N ALA A 152 -5.55 -7.16 16.38
CA ALA A 152 -4.84 -5.91 16.62
C ALA A 152 -4.63 -5.60 18.12
N GLN A 153 -5.55 -6.01 19.00
CA GLN A 153 -5.42 -5.81 20.45
C GLN A 153 -4.15 -6.43 21.05
N SER A 154 -3.68 -7.54 20.47
CA SER A 154 -2.46 -8.23 20.93
C SER A 154 -1.19 -7.83 20.16
N ASN A 155 -1.32 -7.02 19.11
CA ASN A 155 -0.20 -6.64 18.27
C ASN A 155 0.51 -5.40 18.88
N PRO A 156 1.78 -5.51 19.31
CA PRO A 156 2.52 -4.39 19.90
C PRO A 156 2.74 -3.22 18.93
N HIS A 157 2.55 -3.44 17.62
CA HIS A 157 2.68 -2.44 16.57
C HIS A 157 1.33 -1.85 16.13
N ALA A 158 0.20 -2.28 16.70
CA ALA A 158 -1.09 -1.70 16.36
C ALA A 158 -1.19 -0.25 16.83
N TRP A 159 -1.49 0.66 15.91
CA TRP A 159 -1.59 2.10 16.22
C TRP A 159 -2.73 2.42 17.20
N ASN A 160 -3.90 1.82 16.99
CA ASN A 160 -5.09 2.01 17.81
C ASN A 160 -5.73 0.63 18.11
N PRO A 161 -5.26 -0.09 19.14
CA PRO A 161 -5.90 -1.34 19.57
C PRO A 161 -7.21 -1.02 20.30
N ILE A 162 -8.29 -0.85 19.55
CA ILE A 162 -9.63 -0.59 20.10
C ILE A 162 -10.26 -1.93 20.48
N ASP A 163 -10.75 -2.05 21.71
CA ASP A 163 -11.60 -3.15 22.15
C ASP A 163 -13.07 -2.76 21.97
N ALA A 164 -13.62 -3.05 20.79
CA ALA A 164 -15.02 -2.81 20.46
C ALA A 164 -15.68 -4.11 20.01
N SER A 165 -16.87 -4.38 20.53
CA SER A 165 -17.71 -5.49 20.07
C SER A 165 -18.17 -5.26 18.63
N ALA A 166 -18.49 -6.36 17.94
CA ALA A 166 -19.07 -6.33 16.60
C ALA A 166 -20.27 -5.38 16.48
N HIS A 167 -21.14 -5.36 17.50
CA HIS A 167 -22.30 -4.48 17.54
C HIS A 167 -21.89 -3.00 17.65
N GLN A 168 -20.95 -2.67 18.54
CA GLN A 168 -20.44 -1.29 18.67
C GLN A 168 -19.77 -0.79 17.38
N ILE A 169 -19.04 -1.67 16.68
CA ILE A 169 -18.40 -1.36 15.40
C ILE A 169 -19.45 -1.00 14.33
N ALA A 170 -20.50 -1.81 14.18
CA ALA A 170 -21.50 -1.62 13.13
C ALA A 170 -22.56 -0.55 13.44
N THR A 171 -22.73 -0.17 14.70
CA THR A 171 -23.81 0.71 15.15
C THR A 171 -23.38 2.16 15.23
N VAL A 172 -24.21 3.06 14.69
CA VAL A 172 -23.99 4.50 14.81
C VAL A 172 -24.08 4.91 16.29
N GLY A 173 -23.08 5.62 16.78
CA GLY A 173 -23.03 6.15 18.14
C GLY A 173 -22.27 7.47 18.23
N VAL A 174 -22.21 8.04 19.43
CA VAL A 174 -21.54 9.33 19.70
C VAL A 174 -20.08 9.34 19.22
N ASP A 175 -19.36 8.26 19.46
CA ASP A 175 -17.95 8.10 19.07
C ASP A 175 -17.75 7.32 17.76
N ASN A 176 -18.85 6.84 17.17
CA ASN A 176 -18.89 6.00 15.97
C ASN A 176 -19.95 6.48 14.97
N ARG A 177 -19.81 7.72 14.49
CA ARG A 177 -20.74 8.30 13.51
C ARG A 177 -20.76 7.54 12.18
N MET A 178 -21.85 7.67 11.42
CA MET A 178 -21.88 7.26 10.02
C MET A 178 -20.89 8.10 9.20
N ILE A 179 -20.11 7.46 8.32
CA ILE A 179 -19.25 8.16 7.34
C ILE A 179 -19.92 8.16 5.98
N SER A 180 -20.21 6.97 5.46
CA SER A 180 -20.95 6.76 4.22
C SER A 180 -21.60 5.40 4.30
N PHE A 181 -22.90 5.31 4.03
CA PHE A 181 -23.63 4.06 4.22
C PHE A 181 -23.06 2.95 3.32
N PRO A 182 -22.62 1.80 3.88
CA PRO A 182 -23.01 1.25 5.18
C PRO A 182 -21.97 1.40 6.30
N TYR A 183 -20.88 2.13 6.08
CA TYR A 183 -19.75 2.21 7.00
C TYR A 183 -19.87 3.35 8.03
N THR A 184 -19.86 2.96 9.29
CA THR A 184 -19.56 3.82 10.44
C THR A 184 -18.07 4.14 10.53
N LYS A 185 -17.68 5.08 11.38
CA LYS A 185 -16.27 5.47 11.58
C LYS A 185 -15.36 4.26 11.90
N LEU A 186 -15.79 3.33 12.75
CA LEU A 186 -15.03 2.14 13.11
C LEU A 186 -14.96 1.08 12.00
N LEU A 187 -15.79 1.21 10.96
CA LEU A 187 -15.72 0.41 9.74
C LEU A 187 -14.77 1.00 8.69
N ASN A 188 -14.17 2.18 8.94
CA ASN A 188 -13.26 2.85 8.02
C ASN A 188 -11.80 2.79 8.48
N SER A 189 -10.88 2.80 7.54
CA SER A 189 -9.44 2.90 7.81
C SER A 189 -9.09 4.24 8.48
N ASN A 190 -8.22 4.20 9.49
CA ASN A 190 -7.65 5.40 10.11
C ASN A 190 -6.31 5.74 9.45
N ILE A 191 -6.28 6.81 8.65
CA ILE A 191 -5.04 7.28 8.00
C ILE A 191 -4.16 8.14 8.93
N TRP A 192 -4.62 8.48 10.13
CA TRP A 192 -3.86 9.34 11.06
C TRP A 192 -2.91 8.51 11.92
N VAL A 193 -1.84 8.04 11.29
CA VAL A 193 -0.81 7.20 11.92
C VAL A 193 0.58 7.80 11.70
N ASP A 194 1.51 7.44 12.58
CA ASP A 194 2.96 7.64 12.36
C ASP A 194 3.64 6.26 12.45
N MET A 195 3.77 5.55 11.34
CA MET A 195 4.28 4.17 11.31
C MET A 195 5.21 3.95 10.14
N ALA A 196 6.18 3.04 10.31
CA ALA A 196 7.09 2.63 9.26
C ALA A 196 7.34 1.14 9.30
N ALA A 197 7.76 0.57 8.17
CA ALA A 197 8.17 -0.81 8.06
C ALA A 197 9.31 -0.95 7.04
N ALA A 198 10.13 -1.97 7.21
CA ALA A 198 11.18 -2.32 6.26
C ALA A 198 11.31 -3.83 6.10
N ILE A 199 11.68 -4.27 4.90
CA ILE A 199 11.95 -5.66 4.53
C ILE A 199 13.29 -5.70 3.81
N VAL A 200 14.18 -6.57 4.25
CA VAL A 200 15.44 -6.87 3.56
C VAL A 200 15.29 -8.19 2.82
N LEU A 201 15.55 -8.18 1.52
CA LEU A 201 15.64 -9.37 0.68
C LEU A 201 17.07 -9.51 0.20
N CYS A 202 17.61 -10.73 0.21
CA CYS A 202 18.93 -11.00 -0.34
C CYS A 202 19.03 -12.42 -0.91
N SER A 203 20.06 -12.64 -1.73
CA SER A 203 20.41 -13.99 -2.18
C SER A 203 20.89 -14.85 -1.01
N VAL A 204 20.76 -16.17 -1.14
CA VAL A 204 21.28 -17.11 -0.13
C VAL A 204 22.79 -16.95 0.05
N ASP A 205 23.52 -16.70 -1.03
CA ASP A 205 24.97 -16.53 -0.97
C ASP A 205 25.34 -15.25 -0.23
N LYS A 206 24.62 -14.14 -0.45
CA LYS A 206 24.81 -12.91 0.33
C LYS A 206 24.42 -13.09 1.80
N ALA A 207 23.32 -13.78 2.09
CA ALA A 207 22.92 -14.09 3.46
C ALA A 207 24.00 -14.88 4.20
N ARG A 208 24.61 -15.88 3.53
CA ARG A 208 25.74 -16.66 4.07
C ARG A 208 26.99 -15.82 4.28
N SER A 209 27.37 -14.99 3.30
CA SER A 209 28.57 -14.15 3.41
C SER A 209 28.46 -13.13 4.55
N LEU A 210 27.24 -12.66 4.85
CA LEU A 210 26.93 -11.77 5.97
C LEU A 210 26.70 -12.50 7.30
N GLY A 211 26.79 -13.85 7.32
CA GLY A 211 26.61 -14.64 8.54
C GLY A 211 25.18 -14.66 9.07
N ILE A 212 24.16 -14.43 8.23
CA ILE A 212 22.76 -14.44 8.63
C ILE A 212 22.32 -15.89 8.92
N PRO A 213 21.86 -16.22 10.14
CA PRO A 213 21.45 -17.58 10.50
C PRO A 213 20.30 -18.11 9.62
N ALA A 214 20.43 -19.36 9.14
CA ALA A 214 19.48 -19.95 8.19
C ALA A 214 18.09 -20.22 8.79
N ASP A 215 17.98 -20.33 10.12
CA ASP A 215 16.72 -20.45 10.85
C ASP A 215 15.87 -19.16 10.82
N ARG A 216 16.44 -18.05 10.35
CA ARG A 216 15.74 -16.77 10.16
C ARG A 216 15.30 -16.53 8.71
N TRP A 217 15.69 -17.40 7.79
CA TRP A 217 15.42 -17.17 6.37
C TRP A 217 13.96 -17.52 6.04
N VAL A 218 13.30 -16.61 5.34
CA VAL A 218 11.96 -16.83 4.78
C VAL A 218 12.05 -16.69 3.27
N PHE A 219 11.61 -17.73 2.56
CA PHE A 219 11.68 -17.76 1.10
C PHE A 219 10.33 -17.36 0.48
N PRO A 220 10.29 -16.39 -0.44
CA PRO A 220 9.09 -16.14 -1.24
C PRO A 220 8.87 -17.32 -2.21
N ILE A 221 7.78 -18.08 -2.00
CA ILE A 221 7.50 -19.32 -2.76
C ILE A 221 6.70 -19.05 -4.03
N ALA A 222 5.81 -18.05 -4.01
CA ALA A 222 4.95 -17.72 -5.13
C ALA A 222 4.67 -16.21 -5.18
N ARG A 223 4.41 -15.71 -6.39
CA ARG A 223 3.96 -14.33 -6.62
C ARG A 223 2.81 -14.29 -7.61
N ARG A 224 1.90 -13.36 -7.42
CA ARG A 224 0.87 -13.00 -8.40
C ARG A 224 0.54 -11.53 -8.27
N ARG A 225 0.46 -10.83 -9.40
CA ARG A 225 -0.13 -9.50 -9.50
C ARG A 225 -1.27 -9.61 -10.51
N ALA A 226 -2.44 -9.14 -10.14
CA ALA A 226 -3.57 -9.00 -11.04
C ALA A 226 -3.97 -7.53 -11.00
N THR A 227 -4.12 -6.93 -12.17
CA THR A 227 -4.62 -5.56 -12.31
C THR A 227 -5.96 -5.64 -13.03
N THR A 228 -6.97 -4.93 -12.55
CA THR A 228 -8.22 -4.74 -13.28
C THR A 228 -7.92 -3.74 -14.39
N ILE A 229 -7.50 -4.23 -15.56
CA ILE A 229 -7.27 -3.37 -16.73
C ILE A 229 -8.64 -2.88 -17.19
N GLY A 230 -8.96 -1.62 -16.91
CA GLY A 230 -9.97 -0.87 -17.64
C GLY A 230 -9.50 -0.75 -19.09
N SER A 231 -10.37 -1.17 -20.01
CA SER A 231 -10.21 -1.09 -21.46
C SER A 231 -9.53 0.20 -21.94
N SER A 232 -8.51 0.06 -22.80
CA SER A 232 -8.03 1.14 -23.67
C SER A 232 -9.21 1.86 -24.34
N PRO A 233 -9.22 3.20 -24.46
CA PRO A 233 -10.25 3.93 -25.19
C PRO A 233 -10.25 3.66 -26.71
N SER A 234 -9.33 2.85 -27.24
CA SER A 234 -9.23 2.55 -28.66
C SER A 234 -10.14 1.38 -29.08
N ALA A 235 -11.45 1.54 -28.92
CA ALA A 235 -12.43 0.72 -29.61
C ALA A 235 -13.67 1.56 -29.89
N THR A 236 -13.54 2.49 -30.84
CA THR A 236 -14.69 3.09 -31.54
C THR A 236 -15.45 1.96 -32.26
N ASN A 237 -16.45 1.40 -31.57
CA ASN A 237 -17.46 0.55 -32.19
C ASN A 237 -18.32 1.39 -33.13
N SER A 238 -17.95 1.41 -34.41
CA SER A 238 -18.83 1.81 -35.51
C SER A 238 -19.92 0.74 -35.67
N ILE A 239 -20.97 0.84 -34.86
CA ILE A 239 -22.19 0.04 -35.08
C ILE A 239 -22.94 0.65 -36.26
N GLY A 240 -22.84 -0.04 -37.40
CA GLY A 240 -23.56 0.25 -38.62
C GLY A 240 -25.07 0.24 -38.40
N ARG A 241 -25.72 1.31 -38.84
CA ARG A 241 -27.16 1.33 -39.07
C ARG A 241 -27.46 0.63 -40.39
N THR A 242 -27.91 -0.62 -40.34
CA THR A 242 -28.69 -1.21 -41.43
C THR A 242 -30.09 -0.59 -41.39
N ARG A 243 -30.41 0.25 -42.38
CA ARG A 243 -31.80 0.60 -42.72
C ARG A 243 -32.31 -0.49 -43.66
N SER A 244 -33.37 -1.17 -43.26
CA SER A 244 -34.23 -1.94 -44.15
C SER A 244 -35.04 -0.98 -45.03
N ASN A 245 -35.11 -1.29 -46.33
CA ASN A 245 -36.12 -0.78 -47.25
C ASN A 245 -37.52 -1.26 -46.86
#